data_AF-A0A7S3TCP1-F1
#
_entry.id   AF-A0A7S3TCP1-F1
#
_cell.length_a   1.000
_cell.length_b   1.000
_cell.length_c   1.000
_cell.angle_alpha   90.00
_cell.angle_beta   90.00
_cell.angle_gamma   90.00
#
_symmetry.space_group_name_H-M   'P 1'
#
loop_
_entity.id
_entity.type
_entity.pdbx_description
1 polymer ?
#
loop_
_entity_poly.entity_id
_entity_poly.type
_entity_poly.pdbx_seq_one_letter_code
_entity_poly.pdbx_strand_id
1 'polypeptide(L)'
;VQANKVGRRVRLSNMCGREFLRGLTGMPGAAAAAVTSSVNSSSDPVIEPPALVFGEFQHVLMNLPASGIEFLDSFVGAFDRRSWQGALPRVHCYCFSKAADARADVIARAEEMLGCKLPDAEAHIVRDVAPSKLMLCVSFVLPSAIAWKDVDEGSVVKRMRTNDAAHPPPL
;
A
#
# COMPACT_ATOMS: atom_id res chain seq x y z
N VAL A 1 -3.94 -11.91 23.07
CA VAL A 1 -5.07 -12.14 22.13
C VAL A 1 -6.20 -12.99 22.73
N GLN A 2 -5.89 -14.09 23.43
CA GLN A 2 -6.89 -15.05 23.94
C GLN A 2 -7.78 -14.51 25.08
N ALA A 3 -7.23 -13.70 25.99
CA ALA A 3 -7.96 -13.08 27.10
C ALA A 3 -9.13 -12.18 26.65
N ASN A 4 -8.98 -11.47 25.52
CA ASN A 4 -10.01 -10.56 25.00
C ASN A 4 -11.00 -11.25 24.05
N LYS A 5 -10.91 -12.57 23.85
CA LYS A 5 -11.75 -13.36 22.92
C LYS A 5 -11.73 -12.85 21.47
N VAL A 6 -10.68 -12.12 21.08
CA VAL A 6 -10.48 -11.58 19.72
C VAL A 6 -9.59 -12.47 18.86
N GLY A 7 -9.23 -13.67 19.31
CA GLY A 7 -8.33 -14.60 18.62
C GLY A 7 -8.66 -14.84 17.15
N ARG A 8 -9.95 -14.90 16.81
CA ARG A 8 -10.39 -15.12 15.43
C ARG A 8 -10.41 -13.86 14.56
N ARG A 9 -10.27 -12.68 15.18
CA ARG A 9 -10.32 -11.36 14.52
C ARG A 9 -8.93 -10.72 14.35
N VAL A 10 -7.91 -11.28 15.00
CA VAL A 10 -6.53 -10.79 14.94
C VAL A 10 -5.69 -11.87 14.27
N ARG A 11 -5.09 -11.54 13.14
CA ARG A 11 -4.07 -12.38 12.50
C ARG A 11 -2.72 -11.71 12.63
N LEU A 12 -1.72 -12.48 13.03
CA LEU A 12 -0.33 -12.01 13.19
C LEU A 12 0.51 -12.62 12.08
N SER A 13 1.44 -11.86 11.54
CA SER A 13 2.39 -12.30 10.52
C SER A 13 3.75 -11.63 10.79
N ASN A 14 4.83 -12.34 10.45
CA ASN A 14 6.20 -11.84 10.46
C ASN A 14 6.77 -11.67 9.04
N MET A 15 5.93 -11.73 8.01
CA MET A 15 6.33 -11.56 6.61
C MET A 15 6.90 -10.16 6.35
N CYS A 16 7.67 -10.04 5.27
CA CYS A 16 8.07 -8.74 4.73
C CYS A 16 6.82 -7.89 4.43
N GLY A 17 6.82 -6.61 4.80
CA GLY A 17 5.64 -5.74 4.65
C GLY A 17 5.11 -5.66 3.23
N ARG A 18 6.00 -5.66 2.23
CA ARG A 18 5.62 -5.67 0.79
C ARG A 18 4.91 -6.95 0.40
N GLU A 19 5.46 -8.09 0.82
CA GLU A 19 4.88 -9.41 0.54
C GLU A 19 3.54 -9.58 1.25
N PHE A 20 3.46 -9.08 2.49
CA PHE A 20 2.24 -9.06 3.27
C PHE A 20 1.13 -8.28 2.55
N LEU A 21 1.39 -7.04 2.12
CA LEU A 21 0.40 -6.20 1.42
C LEU A 21 -0.02 -6.80 0.07
N ARG A 22 0.90 -7.38 -0.69
CA ARG A 22 0.59 -8.07 -1.95
C ARG A 22 -0.24 -9.33 -1.73
N GLY A 23 0.04 -10.08 -0.66
CA GLY A 23 -0.73 -11.26 -0.27
C GLY A 23 -2.16 -10.94 0.14
N LEU A 24 -2.40 -9.76 0.73
CA LEU A 24 -3.74 -9.29 1.12
C LEU A 24 -4.62 -8.85 -0.06
N THR A 25 -3.99 -8.38 -1.14
CA THR A 25 -4.67 -7.70 -2.27
C THR A 25 -4.75 -8.57 -3.53
N GLY A 26 -3.96 -9.64 -3.60
CA GLY A 26 -3.97 -10.64 -4.67
C GLY A 26 -5.09 -11.68 -4.55
N MET A 27 -5.29 -12.42 -5.66
CA MET A 27 -6.28 -13.50 -5.78
C MET A 27 -6.27 -14.47 -4.58
N PRO A 28 -7.43 -14.78 -3.98
CA PRO A 28 -7.58 -15.92 -3.09
C PRO A 28 -7.54 -17.21 -3.93
N GLY A 29 -6.34 -17.65 -4.36
CA GLY A 29 -6.25 -18.77 -5.29
C GLY A 29 -4.91 -19.49 -5.40
N ALA A 30 -3.77 -18.86 -5.13
CA ALA A 30 -2.47 -19.55 -5.22
C ALA A 30 -2.07 -20.28 -3.91
N ALA A 31 -2.66 -19.89 -2.78
CA ALA A 31 -2.41 -20.50 -1.46
C ALA A 31 -3.67 -21.15 -0.85
N ALA A 32 -4.75 -21.27 -1.62
CA ALA A 32 -6.07 -21.69 -1.13
C ALA A 32 -6.41 -23.18 -1.38
N ALA A 33 -5.55 -23.94 -2.06
CA ALA A 33 -5.87 -25.29 -2.55
C ALA A 33 -5.36 -26.46 -1.68
N ALA A 34 -4.93 -26.25 -0.44
CA ALA A 34 -4.48 -27.34 0.43
C ALA A 34 -4.91 -27.16 1.90
N VAL A 35 -6.22 -27.15 2.15
CA VAL A 35 -6.76 -27.58 3.46
C VAL A 35 -7.70 -28.75 3.19
N THR A 36 -7.10 -29.93 3.01
CA THR A 36 -7.74 -31.20 3.32
C THR A 36 -6.98 -31.79 4.48
N SER A 37 -7.65 -31.83 5.62
CA SER A 37 -7.22 -32.49 6.85
C SER A 37 -6.76 -33.92 6.55
N SER A 38 -5.52 -34.25 6.86
CA SER A 38 -5.14 -35.64 7.09
C SER A 38 -4.07 -35.75 8.16
N VAL A 39 -4.35 -36.64 9.09
CA VAL A 39 -3.61 -36.99 10.29
C VAL A 39 -2.52 -37.97 9.89
N ASN A 40 -1.24 -37.69 10.19
CA ASN A 40 -0.30 -38.58 10.90
C ASN A 40 1.19 -38.26 10.67
N SER A 41 1.93 -38.44 11.77
CA SER A 41 3.35 -38.86 11.87
C SER A 41 4.46 -37.83 11.69
N SER A 42 5.00 -37.39 12.83
CA SER A 42 6.44 -37.25 13.15
C SER A 42 7.36 -36.73 12.03
N SER A 43 7.27 -35.44 11.76
CA SER A 43 8.38 -34.59 11.30
C SER A 43 8.02 -33.16 11.68
N ASP A 44 9.01 -32.34 12.07
CA ASP A 44 8.78 -30.96 12.51
C ASP A 44 7.87 -30.24 11.50
N PRO A 45 6.76 -29.62 11.95
CA PRO A 45 5.81 -29.05 11.02
C PRO A 45 6.43 -27.83 10.34
N VAL A 46 6.72 -27.96 9.05
CA VAL A 46 6.82 -26.79 8.18
C VAL A 46 5.42 -26.19 8.13
N ILE A 47 5.16 -25.24 9.02
CA ILE A 47 3.91 -24.48 9.05
C ILE A 47 3.95 -23.59 7.80
N GLU A 48 3.33 -24.05 6.71
CA GLU A 48 3.06 -23.18 5.58
C GLU A 48 2.25 -21.97 6.07
N PRO A 49 2.66 -20.73 5.75
CA PRO A 49 2.00 -19.55 6.25
C PRO A 49 0.52 -19.59 5.81
N PRO A 50 -0.44 -19.47 6.74
CA PRO A 50 -1.86 -19.56 6.40
C PRO A 50 -2.18 -18.48 5.37
N ALA A 51 -2.86 -18.88 4.28
CA ALA A 51 -3.32 -17.96 3.25
C ALA A 51 -4.01 -16.76 3.90
N LEU A 52 -3.49 -15.55 3.65
CA LEU A 52 -4.00 -14.30 4.23
C LEU A 52 -5.31 -13.89 3.57
N VAL A 53 -6.35 -14.72 3.69
CA VAL A 53 -7.70 -14.38 3.21
C VAL A 53 -8.34 -13.44 4.24
N PHE A 54 -8.01 -12.15 4.15
CA PHE A 54 -8.65 -11.09 4.95
C PHE A 54 -9.99 -10.64 4.35
N GLY A 55 -10.25 -10.97 3.08
CA GLY A 55 -11.38 -10.42 2.33
C GLY A 55 -11.16 -8.94 2.03
N GLU A 56 -12.22 -8.26 1.58
CA GLU A 56 -12.20 -6.82 1.38
C GLU A 56 -12.05 -6.09 2.72
N PHE A 57 -11.30 -4.98 2.71
CA PHE A 57 -11.07 -4.15 3.87
C PHE A 57 -11.17 -2.68 3.50
N GLN A 58 -11.56 -1.88 4.48
CA GLN A 58 -11.86 -0.45 4.26
C GLN A 58 -10.67 0.44 4.61
N HIS A 59 -9.81 0.01 5.53
CA HIS A 59 -8.72 0.83 6.06
C HIS A 59 -7.42 0.05 6.15
N VAL A 60 -6.31 0.73 5.84
CA VAL A 60 -4.95 0.25 6.16
C VAL A 60 -4.30 1.23 7.12
N LEU A 61 -3.79 0.71 8.23
CA LEU A 61 -3.03 1.50 9.20
C LEU A 61 -1.55 1.11 9.13
N MET A 62 -0.71 2.04 8.69
CA MET A 62 0.74 1.87 8.62
C MET A 62 1.39 2.67 9.74
N ASN A 63 1.35 2.12 10.94
CA ASN A 63 1.95 2.73 12.13
C ASN A 63 3.45 2.40 12.24
N LEU A 64 4.20 2.75 11.20
CA LEU A 64 5.66 2.63 11.14
C LEU A 64 6.24 4.00 10.76
N PRO A 65 6.36 4.95 11.70
CA PRO A 65 6.63 6.35 11.36
C PRO A 65 7.97 6.61 10.67
N ALA A 66 8.93 5.71 10.81
CA ALA A 66 10.25 5.83 10.20
C ALA A 66 10.26 5.42 8.72
N SER A 67 9.55 4.35 8.35
CA SER A 67 9.66 3.68 7.04
C SER A 67 8.33 3.36 6.36
N GLY A 68 7.19 3.59 7.03
CA GLY A 68 5.86 3.24 6.54
C GLY A 68 5.57 3.82 5.15
N ILE A 69 6.03 5.05 4.90
CA ILE A 69 5.81 5.76 3.64
C ILE A 69 6.48 5.06 2.45
N GLU A 70 7.60 4.39 2.67
CA GLU A 70 8.36 3.68 1.63
C GLU A 70 7.62 2.45 1.09
N PHE A 71 6.64 1.94 1.84
CA PHE A 71 5.84 0.79 1.44
C PHE A 71 4.56 1.18 0.68
N LEU A 72 4.27 2.48 0.52
CA LEU A 72 3.08 2.93 -0.22
C LEU A 72 3.10 2.49 -1.68
N ASP A 73 4.28 2.39 -2.27
CA ASP A 73 4.49 1.83 -3.61
C ASP A 73 3.94 0.40 -3.78
N SER A 74 3.76 -0.33 -2.67
CA SER A 74 3.23 -1.70 -2.68
C SER A 74 1.74 -1.76 -3.00
N PHE A 75 1.05 -0.60 -2.98
CA PHE A 75 -0.34 -0.49 -3.41
C PHE A 75 -0.49 -0.27 -4.92
N VAL A 76 0.59 0.11 -5.61
CA VAL A 76 0.56 0.29 -7.07
C VAL A 76 0.40 -1.08 -7.73
N GLY A 77 -0.69 -1.25 -8.48
CA GLY A 77 -1.04 -2.52 -9.10
C GLY A 77 -1.27 -3.65 -8.10
N ALA A 78 -1.76 -3.35 -6.90
CA ALA A 78 -1.95 -4.36 -5.86
C ALA A 78 -3.28 -5.11 -6.02
N PHE A 79 -4.33 -4.42 -6.46
CA PHE A 79 -5.71 -4.90 -6.46
C PHE A 79 -6.10 -5.54 -7.78
N ASP A 80 -6.82 -6.66 -7.73
CA ASP A 80 -7.42 -7.31 -8.90
C ASP A 80 -8.94 -7.06 -8.90
N ARG A 81 -9.46 -6.53 -10.01
CA ARG A 81 -10.90 -6.26 -10.21
C ARG A 81 -11.77 -7.51 -10.15
N ARG A 82 -11.20 -8.70 -10.34
CA ARG A 82 -11.91 -9.99 -10.25
C ARG A 82 -12.17 -10.38 -8.80
N SER A 83 -11.25 -10.07 -7.90
CA SER A 83 -11.33 -10.46 -6.49
C SER A 83 -11.72 -9.33 -5.55
N TRP A 84 -11.65 -8.07 -6.00
CA TRP A 84 -12.00 -6.89 -5.22
C TRP A 84 -13.16 -6.14 -5.87
N GLN A 85 -14.34 -6.23 -5.24
CA GLN A 85 -15.60 -5.64 -5.70
C GLN A 85 -15.99 -4.40 -4.88
N GLY A 86 -15.43 -4.26 -3.68
CA GLY A 86 -15.64 -3.13 -2.77
C GLY A 86 -14.88 -1.86 -3.15
N ALA A 87 -15.07 -0.82 -2.32
CA ALA A 87 -14.32 0.43 -2.45
C ALA A 87 -12.82 0.21 -2.18
N LEU A 88 -11.97 1.03 -2.82
CA LEU A 88 -10.55 1.03 -2.51
C LEU A 88 -10.33 1.56 -1.08
N PRO A 89 -9.38 0.98 -0.33
CA PRO A 89 -9.22 1.28 1.07
C PRO A 89 -8.67 2.69 1.30
N ARG A 90 -9.04 3.28 2.44
CA ARG A 90 -8.37 4.48 2.97
C ARG A 90 -7.08 4.06 3.68
N VAL A 91 -5.95 4.63 3.24
CA VAL A 91 -4.64 4.38 3.83
C VAL A 91 -4.34 5.48 4.83
N HIS A 92 -3.89 5.08 6.02
CA HIS A 92 -3.40 5.96 7.08
C HIS A 92 -1.94 5.62 7.34
N CYS A 93 -1.03 6.46 6.87
CA CYS A 93 0.40 6.26 7.02
C CYS A 93 1.00 7.26 8.01
N TYR A 94 1.56 6.74 9.10
CA TYR A 94 2.31 7.58 10.02
C TYR A 94 3.71 7.82 9.46
N CYS A 95 4.21 9.05 9.59
CA CYS A 95 5.53 9.43 9.13
C CYS A 95 6.09 10.61 9.94
N PHE A 96 7.40 10.81 9.89
CA PHE A 96 8.05 11.97 10.49
C PHE A 96 8.35 13.06 9.46
N SER A 97 8.28 14.32 9.86
CA SER A 97 8.77 15.45 9.08
C SER A 97 9.55 16.44 9.94
N LYS A 98 10.55 17.09 9.33
CA LYS A 98 11.30 18.22 9.89
C LYS A 98 11.15 19.50 9.07
N ALA A 99 10.30 19.47 8.04
CA ALA A 99 10.08 20.62 7.17
C ALA A 99 9.30 21.72 7.90
N ALA A 100 9.45 22.96 7.44
CA ALA A 100 8.68 24.08 7.95
C ALA A 100 7.17 23.88 7.71
N ASP A 101 6.81 23.40 6.50
CA ASP A 101 5.47 22.88 6.21
C ASP A 101 5.49 21.35 6.21
N ALA A 102 5.35 20.80 7.41
CA ALA A 102 5.35 19.35 7.61
C ALA A 102 4.18 18.64 6.94
N ARG A 103 3.04 19.32 6.71
CA ARG A 103 1.86 18.71 6.09
C ARG A 103 2.06 18.55 4.58
N ALA A 104 2.54 19.61 3.92
CA ALA A 104 2.88 19.56 2.50
C ALA A 104 4.00 18.53 2.23
N ASP A 105 5.02 18.47 3.08
CA ASP A 105 6.13 17.51 2.95
C ASP A 105 5.66 16.05 2.96
N VAL A 106 4.83 15.65 3.94
CA VAL A 106 4.40 14.25 4.04
C VAL A 106 3.46 13.85 2.90
N ILE A 107 2.63 14.77 2.40
CA ILE A 107 1.78 14.54 1.23
C ILE A 107 2.67 14.38 -0.01
N ALA A 108 3.61 15.29 -0.24
CA ALA A 108 4.51 15.24 -1.40
C ALA A 108 5.32 13.93 -1.45
N ARG A 109 5.84 13.46 -0.31
CA ARG A 109 6.54 12.17 -0.24
C ARG A 109 5.60 10.98 -0.47
N ALA A 110 4.36 11.04 -0.02
CA ALA A 110 3.38 10.00 -0.30
C ALA A 110 3.03 9.94 -1.80
N GLU A 111 2.85 11.10 -2.43
CA GLU A 111 2.65 11.24 -3.87
C GLU A 111 3.83 10.68 -4.68
N GLU A 112 5.06 10.97 -4.25
CA GLU A 112 6.28 10.46 -4.86
C GLU A 112 6.32 8.92 -4.84
N MET A 113 6.03 8.31 -3.68
CA MET A 113 6.03 6.85 -3.55
C MET A 113 4.92 6.17 -4.37
N LEU A 114 3.78 6.84 -4.56
CA LEU A 114 2.67 6.33 -5.37
C LEU A 114 2.79 6.66 -6.86
N GLY A 115 3.66 7.61 -7.22
CA GLY A 115 3.78 8.12 -8.59
C GLY A 115 2.54 8.89 -9.09
N CYS A 116 1.68 9.39 -8.19
CA CYS A 116 0.46 10.12 -8.55
C CYS A 116 0.12 11.22 -7.53
N LYS A 117 -0.75 12.16 -7.93
CA LYS A 117 -1.22 13.24 -7.05
C LYS A 117 -2.35 12.77 -6.13
N LEU A 118 -2.36 13.31 -4.92
CA LEU A 118 -3.35 13.04 -3.87
C LEU A 118 -4.07 14.34 -3.48
N PRO A 119 -4.99 14.87 -4.32
CA PRO A 119 -5.64 16.15 -4.07
C PRO A 119 -6.47 16.17 -2.79
N ASP A 120 -7.03 15.02 -2.40
CA ASP A 120 -7.87 14.87 -1.20
C ASP A 120 -7.13 14.26 0.00
N ALA A 121 -5.78 14.28 -0.02
CA ALA A 121 -5.00 13.81 1.12
C ALA A 121 -5.06 14.78 2.30
N GLU A 122 -5.24 14.22 3.49
CA GLU A 122 -5.17 14.95 4.74
C GLU A 122 -3.90 14.55 5.51
N ALA A 123 -3.13 15.52 5.98
CA ALA A 123 -2.00 15.27 6.86
C ALA A 123 -2.30 15.81 8.26
N HIS A 124 -2.44 14.94 9.25
CA HIS A 124 -2.76 15.28 10.64
C HIS A 124 -1.50 15.28 11.50
N ILE A 125 -1.23 16.36 12.23
CA ILE A 125 -0.11 16.41 13.20
C ILE A 125 -0.53 15.60 14.43
N VAL A 126 0.26 14.59 14.77
CA VAL A 126 -0.02 13.67 15.88
C VAL A 126 0.65 14.16 17.16
N ARG A 127 1.95 14.48 17.08
CA ARG A 127 2.77 14.94 18.21
C ARG A 127 4.15 15.41 17.76
N ASP A 128 4.83 16.16 18.62
CA ASP A 128 6.28 16.32 18.56
C ASP A 128 6.99 15.03 18.97
N VAL A 129 8.13 14.75 18.31
CA VAL A 129 8.97 13.58 18.63
C VAL A 129 10.42 13.94 18.89
N ALA A 130 10.86 15.13 18.49
CA ALA A 130 12.14 15.75 18.84
C ALA A 130 12.06 17.26 18.52
N PRO A 131 13.04 18.09 18.94
CA PRO A 131 13.11 19.47 18.49
C PRO A 131 13.05 19.56 16.96
N SER A 132 12.10 20.34 16.44
CA SER A 132 11.85 20.50 15.01
C SER A 132 11.51 19.21 14.24
N LYS A 133 11.03 18.16 14.91
CA LYS A 133 10.58 16.91 14.28
C LYS A 133 9.17 16.55 14.74
N LEU A 134 8.25 16.58 13.80
CA LEU A 134 6.86 16.21 14.00
C LEU A 134 6.60 14.78 13.53
N MET A 135 5.67 14.11 14.21
CA MET A 135 5.01 12.91 13.72
C MET A 135 3.64 13.30 13.17
N LEU A 136 3.37 12.88 11.94
CA LEU A 136 2.11 13.12 11.24
C LEU A 136 1.49 11.79 10.81
N CYS A 137 0.19 11.82 10.55
CA CYS A 137 -0.55 10.77 9.86
C CYS A 137 -1.10 11.34 8.54
N VAL A 138 -0.57 10.87 7.42
CA VAL A 138 -1.15 11.16 6.10
C VAL A 138 -2.25 10.15 5.80
N SER A 139 -3.43 10.65 5.42
CA SER A 139 -4.63 9.87 5.21
C SER A 139 -5.23 10.19 3.84
N PHE A 140 -5.45 9.16 3.03
CA PHE A 140 -6.01 9.31 1.68
C PHE A 140 -6.76 8.04 1.26
N VAL A 141 -7.75 8.18 0.37
CA VAL A 141 -8.33 7.02 -0.32
C VAL A 141 -7.38 6.60 -1.43
N LEU A 142 -7.06 5.31 -1.52
CA LEU A 142 -6.14 4.82 -2.53
C LEU A 142 -6.67 5.15 -3.94
N PRO A 143 -5.90 5.88 -4.78
CA PRO A 143 -6.39 6.29 -6.10
C PRO A 143 -6.58 5.10 -7.03
N SER A 144 -7.75 5.04 -7.67
CA SER A 144 -8.07 3.99 -8.64
C SER A 144 -7.12 3.98 -9.83
N ALA A 145 -6.54 5.12 -10.21
CA ALA A 145 -5.59 5.22 -11.32
C ALA A 145 -4.31 4.39 -11.13
N ILE A 146 -3.93 4.07 -9.88
CA ILE A 146 -2.71 3.30 -9.58
C ILE A 146 -2.98 1.96 -8.90
N ALA A 147 -4.18 1.75 -8.35
CA ALA A 147 -4.44 0.61 -7.47
C ALA A 147 -4.57 -0.72 -8.21
N TRP A 148 -5.08 -0.70 -9.45
CA TRP A 148 -5.45 -1.91 -10.17
C TRP A 148 -4.26 -2.54 -10.90
N LYS A 149 -4.18 -3.87 -10.87
CA LYS A 149 -3.34 -4.63 -11.79
C LYS A 149 -3.86 -4.39 -13.21
N ASP A 150 -3.04 -3.75 -14.04
CA ASP A 150 -3.32 -3.69 -15.46
C ASP A 150 -3.40 -5.12 -16.00
N VAL A 151 -4.52 -5.45 -16.64
CA VAL A 151 -4.57 -6.60 -17.55
C VAL A 151 -3.79 -6.12 -18.75
N ASP A 152 -2.63 -6.72 -19.00
CA ASP A 152 -1.72 -6.36 -20.09
C ASP A 152 -2.47 -6.39 -21.43
N GLU A 153 -2.91 -5.22 -21.90
CA GLU A 153 -2.97 -4.85 -23.31
C GLU A 153 -2.56 -3.37 -23.44
N GLY A 154 -1.25 -3.14 -23.34
CA GLY A 154 -0.51 -2.12 -24.06
C GLY A 154 -0.96 -0.65 -23.96
N SER A 155 -0.30 0.13 -23.09
CA SER A 155 0.02 1.53 -23.39
C SER A 155 1.20 2.03 -22.55
N VAL A 156 2.39 1.71 -23.05
CA VAL A 156 3.66 2.30 -22.61
C VAL A 156 3.71 3.76 -23.07
N VAL A 157 3.64 4.67 -22.09
CA VAL A 157 4.47 5.88 -21.97
C VAL A 157 4.74 6.67 -23.26
N LYS A 158 3.87 7.64 -23.60
CA LYS A 158 4.29 8.78 -24.44
C LYS A 158 4.76 9.93 -23.52
N ARG A 159 6.03 9.86 -23.11
CA ARG A 159 6.77 11.03 -22.60
C ARG A 159 6.79 12.06 -23.71
N MET A 160 6.02 13.13 -23.57
CA MET A 160 6.08 14.29 -24.47
C MET A 160 7.34 15.09 -24.10
N ARG A 161 8.43 14.84 -24.82
CA ARG A 161 9.59 15.76 -24.87
C ARG A 161 9.11 17.05 -25.54
N THR A 162 9.16 18.16 -24.82
CA THR A 162 9.17 19.51 -25.38
C THR A 162 10.56 19.86 -25.90
N ASN A 163 10.58 20.88 -26.77
CA ASN A 163 11.71 21.61 -27.38
C ASN A 163 12.10 21.09 -28.78
N ASP A 164 12.32 21.89 -29.82
CA ASP A 164 12.24 23.34 -30.04
C ASP A 164 12.42 23.61 -31.56
N ALA A 165 11.96 24.78 -32.01
CA ALA A 165 12.43 25.57 -33.15
C ALA A 165 12.51 24.94 -34.58
N ALA A 166 11.58 25.34 -35.44
CA ALA A 166 11.80 25.40 -36.89
C ALA A 166 11.66 26.84 -37.39
N HIS A 167 12.79 27.40 -37.81
CA HIS A 167 12.96 28.69 -38.48
C HIS A 167 12.37 28.65 -39.91
N PRO A 168 11.71 29.70 -40.42
CA PRO A 168 11.30 29.73 -41.83
C PRO A 168 12.51 30.06 -42.74
N PRO A 169 12.60 29.48 -43.95
CA PRO A 169 13.66 29.82 -44.88
C PRO A 169 13.40 31.19 -45.53
N PRO A 170 14.45 31.97 -45.88
CA PRO A 170 14.28 33.23 -46.60
C PRO A 170 14.24 33.06 -48.13
N LEU A 171 13.39 33.90 -48.73
CA LEU A 171 13.18 34.29 -50.13
C LEU A 171 12.73 33.21 -51.12
#